data_AF-A0A7J7QQ87-F1
#
_entry.id   AF-A0A7J7QQ87-F1
#
_cell.length_a   1.000
_cell.length_b   1.000
_cell.length_c   1.000
_cell.angle_alpha   90.00
_cell.angle_beta   90.00
_cell.angle_gamma   90.00
#
_symmetry.space_group_name_H-M   'P 1'
#
loop_
_entity.id
_entity.type
_entity.pdbx_description
1 polymer ?
#
loop_
_entity_poly.entity_id
_entity_poly.type
_entity_poly.pdbx_seq_one_letter_code
_entity_poly.pdbx_strand_id
1 'polypeptide(L)'
;MSAAMLLPLQAFVKASIKFGLGNDTTKLMANTCLINALLRYHTMSPGMTQTQLANIASRNSMLVVTSTVSGAKTTTAKVLKFQPEGNNVRVTGGATSTLLGKPHNVVAGKGIIHNINNVLLPTTNLTTLAKMTGCKITL
;
A
#
# COMPACT_ATOMS: atom_id res chain seq x y z
N MET A 1 -8.36 15.70 -6.04
CA MET A 1 -7.75 14.64 -5.24
C MET A 1 -6.75 13.95 -6.15
N SER A 2 -5.45 14.08 -5.94
CA SER A 2 -4.47 13.46 -6.84
C SER A 2 -3.33 12.86 -6.02
N ALA A 3 -3.30 11.53 -5.96
CA ALA A 3 -2.15 10.74 -5.60
C ALA A 3 -1.74 10.01 -6.88
N ALA A 4 -0.59 10.38 -7.45
CA ALA A 4 0.00 9.64 -8.57
C ALA A 4 0.97 8.63 -7.98
N MET A 5 0.70 7.34 -8.17
CA MET A 5 1.54 6.25 -7.70
C MET A 5 2.08 5.50 -8.92
N LEU A 6 3.39 5.59 -9.15
CA LEU A 6 4.08 4.83 -10.18
C LEU A 6 4.32 3.42 -9.64
N LEU A 7 3.51 2.45 -10.08
CA LEU A 7 3.61 1.06 -9.67
C LEU A 7 4.09 0.18 -10.83
N PRO A 8 5.16 -0.62 -10.67
CA PRO A 8 5.65 -1.49 -11.72
C PRO A 8 4.65 -2.62 -12.03
N LEU A 9 4.43 -2.89 -13.33
CA LEU A 9 3.49 -3.91 -13.83
C LEU A 9 3.69 -5.29 -13.19
N GLN A 10 4.94 -5.68 -12.94
CA GLN A 10 5.31 -6.96 -12.32
C GLN A 10 4.79 -7.10 -10.88
N ALA A 11 4.60 -5.99 -10.17
CA ALA A 11 4.13 -6.02 -8.80
C ALA A 11 2.62 -6.30 -8.69
N PHE A 12 1.84 -5.93 -9.71
CA PHE A 12 0.41 -6.30 -9.80
C PHE A 12 0.21 -7.77 -10.18
N VAL A 13 1.15 -8.39 -10.91
CA VAL A 13 1.12 -9.84 -11.17
C VAL A 13 1.22 -10.60 -9.84
N LYS A 14 2.16 -10.23 -8.96
CA LYS A 14 2.30 -10.81 -7.61
C LYS A 14 1.04 -10.62 -6.76
N ALA A 15 0.40 -9.46 -6.87
CA ALA A 15 -0.88 -9.21 -6.21
C ALA A 15 -1.97 -10.17 -6.70
N SER A 16 -2.08 -10.34 -8.02
CA SER A 16 -3.08 -11.23 -8.65
C SER A 16 -2.91 -12.68 -8.22
N ILE A 17 -1.68 -13.18 -8.19
CA ILE A 17 -1.35 -14.54 -7.70
C ILE A 17 -1.78 -14.70 -6.25
N LYS A 18 -1.37 -13.77 -5.39
CA LYS A 18 -1.69 -13.83 -3.95
C LYS A 18 -3.20 -13.85 -3.69
N PHE A 19 -3.94 -13.17 -4.53
CA PHE A 19 -5.38 -13.04 -4.46
C PHE A 19 -6.13 -14.21 -5.12
N GLY A 20 -5.42 -15.22 -5.62
CA GLY A 20 -6.02 -16.40 -6.26
C GLY A 20 -6.60 -16.11 -7.64
N LEU A 21 -6.25 -14.96 -8.24
CA LEU A 21 -6.70 -14.57 -9.59
C LEU A 21 -5.77 -15.12 -10.69
N GLY A 22 -4.66 -15.74 -10.30
CA GLY A 22 -3.62 -16.24 -11.21
C GLY A 22 -2.65 -15.14 -11.67
N ASN A 23 -1.90 -15.42 -12.74
CA ASN A 23 -0.93 -14.46 -13.32
C ASN A 23 -1.60 -13.35 -14.17
N ASP A 24 -2.93 -13.33 -14.23
CA ASP A 24 -3.69 -12.43 -15.08
C ASP A 24 -4.08 -11.16 -14.33
N THR A 25 -3.34 -10.08 -14.61
CA THR A 25 -3.63 -8.76 -14.03
C THR A 25 -4.97 -8.19 -14.48
N THR A 26 -5.54 -8.64 -15.61
CA THR A 26 -6.83 -8.12 -16.09
C THR A 26 -7.96 -8.47 -15.13
N LYS A 27 -7.90 -9.65 -14.49
CA LYS A 27 -8.87 -10.06 -13.46
C LYS A 27 -8.78 -9.19 -12.22
N LEU A 28 -7.57 -8.78 -11.84
CA LEU A 28 -7.37 -7.83 -10.74
C LEU A 28 -7.89 -6.43 -11.10
N MET A 29 -7.63 -5.97 -12.32
CA MET A 29 -8.08 -4.66 -12.82
C MET A 29 -9.60 -4.60 -13.02
N ALA A 30 -10.23 -5.70 -13.43
CA ALA A 30 -11.68 -5.83 -13.58
C ALA A 30 -12.41 -5.73 -12.23
N ASN A 31 -11.74 -6.15 -11.15
CA ASN A 31 -12.24 -6.00 -9.79
C ASN A 31 -11.89 -4.61 -9.24
N THR A 32 -12.63 -3.59 -9.68
CA THR A 32 -12.46 -2.18 -9.29
C THR A 32 -12.41 -1.98 -7.77
N CYS A 33 -13.13 -2.80 -7.00
CA CYS A 33 -13.00 -2.72 -5.55
C CYS A 33 -11.67 -3.27 -5.02
N LEU A 34 -11.19 -4.42 -5.51
CA LEU A 34 -9.92 -4.99 -5.05
C LEU A 34 -8.77 -4.03 -5.32
N ILE A 35 -8.75 -3.41 -6.49
CA ILE A 35 -7.72 -2.42 -6.80
C ILE A 35 -7.87 -1.15 -5.96
N ASN A 36 -9.08 -0.67 -5.67
CA ASN A 36 -9.29 0.47 -4.78
C ASN A 36 -8.82 0.16 -3.34
N ALA A 37 -9.10 -1.05 -2.84
CA ALA A 37 -8.60 -1.53 -1.55
C ALA A 37 -7.07 -1.57 -1.52
N LEU A 38 -6.46 -2.12 -2.57
CA LEU A 38 -5.02 -2.21 -2.71
C LEU A 38 -4.38 -0.81 -2.80
N LEU A 39 -4.92 0.11 -3.59
CA LEU A 39 -4.42 1.48 -3.71
C LEU A 39 -4.51 2.22 -2.35
N ARG A 40 -5.60 2.05 -1.61
CA ARG A 40 -5.72 2.58 -0.23
C ARG A 40 -4.74 1.93 0.75
N TYR A 41 -4.33 0.69 0.49
CA TYR A 41 -3.24 0.06 1.24
C TYR A 41 -1.89 0.75 1.02
N HIS A 42 -1.73 1.56 -0.01
CA HIS A 42 -0.50 2.32 -0.28
C HIS A 42 -0.55 3.78 0.18
N THR A 43 -1.72 4.31 0.54
CA THR A 43 -1.84 5.69 1.03
C THR A 43 -1.59 5.77 2.54
N MET A 44 -0.86 6.77 3.01
CA MET A 44 -0.66 7.07 4.44
C MET A 44 -1.06 8.52 4.75
N SER A 45 -1.11 8.89 6.03
CA SER A 45 -1.43 10.25 6.43
C SER A 45 -0.54 11.26 5.70
N PRO A 46 -1.11 12.38 5.20
CA PRO A 46 -0.36 13.38 4.47
C PRO A 46 0.72 14.01 5.36
N GLY A 47 1.82 14.45 4.73
CA GLY A 47 2.90 15.18 5.41
C GLY A 47 4.06 14.32 5.92
N MET A 48 4.04 13.00 5.72
CA MET A 48 5.19 12.15 6.04
C MET A 48 6.30 12.34 5.00
N THR A 49 7.38 13.02 5.39
CA THR A 49 8.63 13.14 4.62
C THR A 49 9.55 11.94 4.84
N GLN A 50 10.51 11.73 3.97
CA GLN A 50 11.51 10.67 4.13
C GLN A 50 12.34 10.85 5.40
N THR A 51 12.61 12.08 5.83
CA THR A 51 13.29 12.36 7.11
C THR A 51 12.46 11.87 8.29
N GLN A 52 11.15 12.11 8.28
CA GLN A 52 10.26 11.59 9.32
C GLN A 52 10.15 10.06 9.26
N LEU A 53 10.06 9.48 8.08
CA LEU A 53 10.05 8.02 7.91
C LEU A 53 11.38 7.39 8.35
N ALA A 54 12.51 8.02 8.10
CA ALA A 54 13.82 7.60 8.58
C ALA A 54 13.92 7.69 10.11
N ASN A 55 13.33 8.72 10.72
CA ASN A 55 13.25 8.85 12.18
C ASN A 55 12.36 7.77 12.84
N ILE A 56 11.29 7.35 12.16
CA ILE A 56 10.46 6.21 12.60
C ILE A 56 11.25 4.91 12.41
N ALA A 57 11.94 4.77 11.28
CA ALA A 57 12.75 3.61 10.95
C ALA A 57 13.90 3.39 11.96
N SER A 58 14.62 4.45 12.34
CA SER A 58 15.73 4.37 13.30
C SER A 58 15.30 3.89 14.69
N ARG A 59 14.00 4.04 15.00
CA ARG A 59 13.37 3.54 16.23
C ARG A 59 12.74 2.16 16.05
N ASN A 60 12.97 1.48 14.91
CA ASN A 60 12.34 0.21 14.52
C ASN A 60 10.81 0.23 14.72
N SER A 61 10.19 1.40 14.52
CA SER A 61 8.83 1.67 14.96
C SER A 61 7.79 1.30 13.91
N MET A 62 6.56 1.09 14.40
CA MET A 62 5.38 0.75 13.61
C MET A 62 4.49 1.98 13.46
N LEU A 63 4.11 2.30 12.23
CA LEU A 63 3.06 3.28 11.96
C LEU A 63 1.75 2.55 11.75
N VAL A 64 0.79 2.82 12.62
CA VAL A 64 -0.60 2.42 12.39
C VAL A 64 -1.23 3.46 11.48
N VAL A 65 -1.50 3.06 10.24
CA VAL A 65 -2.22 3.88 9.28
C VAL A 65 -3.68 3.43 9.32
N THR A 66 -4.55 4.33 9.75
CA THR A 66 -5.99 4.12 9.62
C THR A 66 -6.46 4.67 8.28
N SER A 67 -7.28 3.89 7.59
CA SER A 67 -7.95 4.37 6.37
C SER A 67 -9.41 3.98 6.44
N THR A 68 -10.27 4.99 6.38
CA THR A 68 -11.71 4.82 6.27
C THR A 68 -12.06 4.92 4.78
N VAL A 69 -12.64 3.85 4.23
CA VAL A 69 -13.25 3.92 2.91
C VAL A 69 -14.55 4.69 3.05
N SER A 70 -14.82 5.65 2.16
CA SER A 70 -16.11 6.32 2.14
C SER A 70 -17.19 5.26 1.90
N GLY A 71 -18.13 5.12 2.86
CA GLY A 71 -19.14 4.06 2.88
C GLY A 71 -18.75 2.76 3.58
N ALA A 72 -17.51 2.59 4.07
CA ALA A 72 -17.16 1.42 4.89
C ALA A 72 -17.66 1.56 6.32
N LYS A 73 -18.22 0.48 6.86
CA LYS A 73 -18.68 0.39 8.26
C LYS A 73 -17.53 0.22 9.27
N THR A 74 -16.33 -0.10 8.81
CA THR A 74 -15.17 -0.40 9.66
C THR A 74 -13.93 0.39 9.25
N THR A 75 -13.27 0.99 10.24
CA THR A 75 -11.97 1.62 10.07
C THR A 75 -10.90 0.53 9.97
N THR A 76 -10.16 0.49 8.86
CA THR A 76 -9.04 -0.43 8.74
C THR A 76 -7.80 0.21 9.33
N ALA A 77 -7.31 -0.32 10.45
CA ALA A 77 -5.95 -0.09 10.89
C ALA A 77 -5.02 -1.06 10.14
N LYS A 78 -4.15 -0.54 9.28
CA LYS A 78 -3.00 -1.30 8.77
C LYS A 78 -1.76 -0.87 9.53
N VAL A 79 -0.85 -1.81 9.76
CA VAL A 79 0.44 -1.50 10.35
C VAL A 79 1.52 -1.55 9.27
N LEU A 80 2.24 -0.45 9.12
CA LEU A 80 3.45 -0.37 8.31
C LEU A 80 4.65 -0.32 9.26
N LYS A 81 5.59 -1.25 9.09
CA LYS A 81 6.86 -1.24 9.81
C LYS A 81 7.92 -0.58 8.94
N PHE A 82 8.68 0.33 9.51
CA PHE A 82 9.79 1.00 8.83
C PHE A 82 11.11 0.54 9.44
N GLN A 83 12.09 0.25 8.60
CA GLN A 83 13.41 -0.21 9.02
C GLN A 83 14.50 0.46 8.17
N PRO A 84 15.64 0.85 8.77
CA PRO A 84 16.76 1.39 8.01
C PRO A 84 17.41 0.27 7.20
N GLU A 85 17.78 0.57 5.96
CA GLU A 85 18.51 -0.36 5.10
C GLU A 85 19.54 0.40 4.26
N GLY A 86 20.77 0.49 4.78
CA GLY A 86 21.79 1.36 4.23
C GLY A 86 21.30 2.81 4.19
N ASN A 87 21.34 3.42 3.00
CA ASN A 87 20.85 4.79 2.76
C ASN A 87 19.36 4.86 2.41
N ASN A 88 18.64 3.73 2.48
CA ASN A 88 17.22 3.64 2.14
C ASN A 88 16.39 3.29 3.38
N VAL A 89 15.07 3.40 3.24
CA VAL A 89 14.10 2.92 4.23
C VAL A 89 13.35 1.74 3.63
N ARG A 90 13.39 0.60 4.33
CA ARG A 90 12.51 -0.55 4.05
C ARG A 90 11.17 -0.31 4.71
N VAL A 91 10.10 -0.48 3.94
CA VAL A 91 8.72 -0.48 4.40
C VAL A 91 8.19 -1.91 4.30
N THR A 92 7.74 -2.44 5.41
CA THR A 92 7.06 -3.75 5.47
C THR A 92 5.60 -3.51 5.77
N GLY A 93 4.75 -3.94 4.83
CA GLY A 93 3.30 -3.85 4.93
C GLY A 93 2.69 -5.21 4.62
N GLY A 94 2.05 -5.82 5.62
CA GLY A 94 1.37 -7.09 5.43
C GLY A 94 2.36 -8.21 5.12
N ALA A 95 2.23 -8.84 3.94
CA ALA A 95 3.07 -9.98 3.55
C ALA A 95 4.24 -9.62 2.62
N THR A 96 4.48 -8.34 2.37
CA THR A 96 5.54 -7.89 1.48
C THR A 96 6.33 -6.75 2.11
N SER A 97 7.61 -6.67 1.75
CA SER A 97 8.45 -5.52 2.05
C SER A 97 8.96 -4.89 0.77
N THR A 98 9.23 -3.59 0.83
CA THR A 98 9.69 -2.78 -0.29
C THR A 98 10.67 -1.72 0.21
N LEU A 99 11.51 -1.22 -0.68
CA LEU A 99 12.38 -0.09 -0.41
C LEU A 99 11.71 1.18 -0.90
N LEU A 100 11.85 2.27 -0.13
CA LEU A 100 11.59 3.61 -0.64
C LEU A 100 12.62 3.92 -1.74
N GLY A 101 12.11 4.09 -2.96
CA GLY A 101 12.90 4.37 -4.16
C GLY A 101 13.14 5.87 -4.36
N LYS A 102 13.96 6.18 -5.37
CA LYS A 102 14.22 7.55 -5.84
C LYS A 102 13.26 7.94 -7.00
N PRO A 103 12.98 9.24 -7.23
CA PRO A 103 13.25 10.36 -6.33
C PRO A 103 12.51 10.23 -5.01
N HIS A 104 13.19 10.67 -3.96
CA HIS A 104 12.69 10.73 -2.60
C HIS A 104 11.81 11.98 -2.45
N ASN A 105 10.63 11.87 -1.83
CA ASN A 105 9.71 12.97 -1.55
C ASN A 105 9.27 13.78 -2.80
N VAL A 106 8.45 13.20 -3.67
CA VAL A 106 7.83 13.98 -4.75
C VAL A 106 6.68 14.81 -4.16
N VAL A 107 6.87 16.14 -4.05
CA VAL A 107 5.85 17.05 -3.52
C VAL A 107 4.70 17.15 -4.53
N ALA A 108 3.49 16.83 -4.09
CA ALA A 108 2.29 16.83 -4.91
C ALA A 108 1.19 17.61 -4.21
N GLY A 109 1.27 18.95 -4.28
CA GLY A 109 0.24 19.91 -3.83
C GLY A 109 -0.19 19.81 -2.36
N LYS A 110 -0.94 18.77 -2.02
CA LYS A 110 -1.47 18.47 -0.67
C LYS A 110 -0.79 17.27 0.00
N GLY A 111 0.28 16.75 -0.55
CA GLY A 111 0.95 15.58 -0.01
C GLY A 111 2.33 15.32 -0.59
N ILE A 112 2.91 14.21 -0.17
CA ILE A 112 4.21 13.72 -0.61
C ILE A 112 4.00 12.32 -1.18
N ILE A 113 4.52 12.09 -2.37
CA ILE A 113 4.56 10.79 -3.02
C ILE A 113 5.94 10.18 -2.75
N HIS A 114 5.94 8.98 -2.17
CA HIS A 114 7.13 8.15 -2.02
C HIS A 114 7.11 7.06 -3.09
N ASN A 115 8.17 6.99 -3.89
CA ASN A 115 8.34 5.87 -4.80
C ASN A 115 8.68 4.61 -4.00
N ILE A 116 8.18 3.46 -4.44
CA ILE A 116 8.49 2.15 -3.87
C ILE A 116 8.81 1.15 -4.97
N ASN A 117 9.71 0.21 -4.71
CA ASN A 117 10.16 -0.74 -5.73
C ASN A 117 9.15 -1.89 -5.96
N ASN A 118 8.41 -2.27 -4.91
CA ASN A 118 7.42 -3.33 -4.90
C ASN A 118 6.09 -2.85 -4.28
N VAL A 119 4.99 -3.44 -4.75
CA VAL A 119 3.65 -3.30 -4.17
C VAL A 119 3.61 -3.90 -2.77
N LEU A 120 2.99 -3.17 -1.85
CA LEU A 120 2.63 -3.63 -0.52
C LEU A 120 1.31 -4.42 -0.58
N LEU A 121 1.38 -5.68 -0.16
CA LEU A 121 0.25 -6.61 -0.14
C LEU A 121 -0.24 -6.84 1.29
N PRO A 122 -1.52 -6.61 1.60
CA PRO A 122 -2.08 -6.88 2.92
C PRO A 122 -1.92 -8.36 3.28
N THR A 123 -1.72 -8.70 4.55
CA THR A 123 -1.72 -10.10 5.01
C THR A 123 -3.07 -10.78 4.85
N THR A 124 -4.15 -10.00 4.84
CA THR A 124 -5.52 -10.47 4.70
C THR A 124 -5.79 -11.06 3.31
N ASN A 125 -6.49 -12.18 3.29
CA ASN A 125 -6.97 -12.82 2.06
C ASN A 125 -8.09 -11.99 1.41
N LEU A 126 -8.47 -12.39 0.20
CA LEU A 126 -9.48 -11.73 -0.63
C LEU A 126 -10.81 -11.50 0.12
N THR A 127 -11.24 -12.50 0.89
CA THR A 127 -12.50 -12.50 1.66
C THR A 127 -12.46 -11.47 2.78
N THR A 128 -11.34 -11.34 3.47
CA THR A 128 -11.21 -10.32 4.53
C THR A 128 -11.07 -8.94 3.93
N LEU A 129 -10.37 -8.79 2.79
CA LEU A 129 -10.32 -7.53 2.06
C LEU A 129 -11.72 -7.09 1.61
N ALA A 130 -12.52 -8.02 1.07
CA ALA A 130 -13.92 -7.81 0.69
C ALA A 130 -14.79 -7.35 1.87
N LYS A 131 -14.65 -8.00 3.04
CA LYS A 131 -15.36 -7.62 4.26
C LYS A 131 -14.95 -6.25 4.79
N MET A 132 -13.67 -5.90 4.65
CA MET A 132 -13.11 -4.62 5.10
C MET A 132 -13.54 -3.45 4.21
N THR A 133 -13.70 -3.69 2.91
CA THR A 133 -14.13 -2.66 1.95
C THR A 133 -15.62 -2.68 1.64
N GLY A 134 -16.36 -3.68 2.15
CA GLY A 134 -17.78 -3.87 1.87
C GLY A 134 -18.06 -4.34 0.44
N CYS A 135 -17.08 -4.96 -0.22
CA CYS A 135 -17.14 -5.25 -1.64
C CYS A 135 -17.58 -6.67 -1.96
N LYS A 136 -18.36 -6.78 -3.03
CA LYS A 136 -18.57 -8.06 -3.71
C LYS A 136 -17.39 -8.34 -4.62
N ILE A 137 -16.85 -9.53 -4.49
CA ILE A 137 -15.78 -10.03 -5.35
C ILE A 137 -16.41 -10.75 -6.52
N THR A 138 -15.95 -10.42 -7.72
CA THR A 138 -16.33 -11.11 -8.94
C THR A 138 -15.12 -11.93 -9.38
N LEU A 139 -15.24 -13.26 -9.30
CA LEU A 139 -14.18 -14.20 -9.68
C LEU A 139 -14.19 -14.45 -11.19
#